data_AF-A0A352S659-F1
#
_entry.id   AF-A0A352S659-F1
#
_cell.length_a   1.000
_cell.length_b   1.000
_cell.length_c   1.000
_cell.angle_alpha   90.00
_cell.angle_beta   90.00
_cell.angle_gamma   90.00
#
_symmetry.space_group_name_H-M   'P 1'
#
loop_
_entity.id
_entity.type
_entity.pdbx_description
1 polymer ?
#
loop_
_entity_poly.entity_id
_entity_poly.type
_entity_poly.pdbx_seq_one_letter_code
_entity_poly.pdbx_strand_id
1 'polypeptide(L)'
;MRSRQRGAAVVTALLIVTLAVVVVSGMLWRQQVQIRSIENQRLMAQAQWIERAAVDWARLILRDDQRRSNVDYLGEPWSVPVAETRLSDFLGAGLRTDQAGETSFLSGRILDAQARFNLTNLYQSTSGESGLTISIDPASMQAF
;
A
#
# COMPACT_ATOMS: atom_id res chain seq x y z
N MET A 1 -20.09 65.45 -34.93
CA MET A 1 -18.70 65.15 -34.50
C MET A 1 -18.68 63.78 -33.84
N ARG A 2 -18.16 62.74 -34.50
CA ARG A 2 -18.06 61.37 -33.93
C ARG A 2 -16.60 61.14 -33.51
N SER A 3 -16.33 61.30 -32.22
CA SER A 3 -15.02 61.00 -31.63
C SER A 3 -14.70 59.52 -31.82
N ARG A 4 -13.58 59.26 -32.50
CA ARG A 4 -13.06 57.92 -32.81
C ARG A 4 -12.63 57.24 -31.51
N GLN A 5 -13.51 56.46 -30.88
CA GLN A 5 -13.24 55.67 -29.66
C GLN A 5 -12.32 54.45 -29.92
N ARG A 6 -11.27 54.61 -30.72
CA ARG A 6 -10.37 53.51 -31.07
C ARG A 6 -9.41 53.14 -29.92
N GLY A 7 -9.06 54.09 -29.05
CA GLY A 7 -8.17 53.82 -27.91
C GLY A 7 -8.82 53.01 -26.80
N ALA A 8 -10.04 53.39 -26.38
CA ALA A 8 -10.76 52.73 -25.30
C ALA A 8 -11.06 51.25 -25.62
N ALA A 9 -11.49 50.97 -26.85
CA ALA A 9 -11.80 49.59 -27.28
C ALA A 9 -10.56 48.68 -27.32
N VAL A 10 -9.39 49.21 -27.67
CA VAL A 10 -8.13 48.44 -27.67
C VAL A 10 -7.67 48.15 -26.24
N VAL A 11 -7.79 49.12 -25.33
CA VAL A 11 -7.45 48.92 -23.92
C VAL A 11 -8.36 47.89 -23.26
N THR A 12 -9.67 47.94 -23.49
CA THR A 12 -10.60 46.94 -22.94
C THR A 12 -10.33 45.55 -23.52
N ALA A 13 -10.03 45.45 -24.82
CA ALA A 13 -9.65 44.18 -25.44
C ALA A 13 -8.38 43.60 -24.79
N LEU A 14 -7.33 44.41 -24.59
CA LEU A 14 -6.10 43.97 -23.93
C LEU A 14 -6.34 43.55 -22.47
N LEU A 15 -7.20 44.24 -21.74
CA LEU A 15 -7.56 43.85 -20.37
C LEU A 15 -8.32 42.51 -20.32
N ILE A 16 -9.26 42.28 -21.24
CA ILE A 16 -9.99 41.01 -21.32
C ILE A 16 -9.02 39.87 -21.69
N VAL A 17 -8.12 40.09 -22.66
CA VAL A 17 -7.13 39.09 -23.07
C VAL A 17 -6.19 38.76 -21.93
N THR A 18 -5.64 39.76 -21.24
CA THR A 18 -4.74 39.51 -20.09
C THR A 18 -5.45 38.76 -18.96
N LEU A 19 -6.70 39.11 -18.65
CA LEU A 19 -7.50 38.38 -17.67
C LEU A 19 -7.73 36.92 -18.10
N ALA A 20 -8.10 36.70 -19.36
CA ALA A 20 -8.30 35.37 -19.92
C ALA A 20 -7.01 34.54 -19.83
N VAL A 21 -5.85 35.13 -20.16
CA VAL A 21 -4.54 34.47 -20.07
C VAL A 21 -4.22 34.07 -18.63
N VAL A 22 -4.46 34.95 -17.64
CA VAL A 22 -4.23 34.63 -16.22
C VAL A 22 -5.11 33.45 -15.78
N VAL A 23 -6.39 33.45 -16.14
CA VAL A 23 -7.32 32.37 -15.78
C VAL A 23 -6.90 31.04 -16.42
N VAL A 24 -6.59 31.05 -17.72
CA VAL A 24 -6.16 29.86 -18.46
C VAL A 24 -4.83 29.33 -17.91
N SER A 25 -3.87 30.19 -17.61
CA SER A 25 -2.59 29.80 -17.00
C SER A 25 -2.80 29.10 -15.65
N GLY A 26 -3.66 29.65 -14.78
CA GLY A 26 -4.01 29.02 -13.51
C GLY A 26 -4.75 27.68 -13.67
N MET A 27 -5.57 27.53 -14.71
CA MET A 27 -6.24 26.27 -15.03
C MET A 27 -5.25 25.19 -15.48
N LEU A 28 -4.32 25.53 -16.39
CA LEU A 28 -3.29 24.60 -16.87
C LEU A 28 -2.39 24.10 -15.73
N TRP A 29 -2.02 24.98 -14.78
CA TRP A 29 -1.29 24.58 -13.59
C TRP A 29 -2.07 23.56 -12.75
N ARG A 30 -3.35 23.85 -12.46
CA ARG A 30 -4.22 22.92 -11.71
C ARG A 30 -4.38 21.59 -12.43
N GLN A 31 -4.52 21.59 -13.75
CA GLN A 31 -4.59 20.39 -14.56
C GLN A 31 -3.32 19.54 -14.43
N GLN A 32 -2.13 20.16 -14.48
CA GLN A 32 -0.86 19.45 -14.28
C GLN A 32 -0.77 18.82 -12.88
N VAL A 33 -1.16 19.55 -11.84
CA VAL A 33 -1.17 19.03 -10.46
C VAL A 33 -2.15 17.87 -10.32
N GLN A 34 -3.34 17.97 -10.91
CA GLN A 34 -4.33 16.89 -10.89
C GLN A 34 -3.83 15.62 -11.57
N ILE A 35 -3.20 15.73 -12.75
CA ILE A 35 -2.63 14.59 -13.47
C ILE A 35 -1.62 13.85 -12.59
N ARG A 36 -0.67 14.59 -11.99
CA ARG A 36 0.34 13.99 -11.08
C ARG A 36 -0.30 13.30 -9.87
N SER A 37 -1.38 13.86 -9.33
CA SER A 37 -2.08 13.25 -8.20
C SER A 37 -2.74 11.91 -8.57
N ILE A 38 -3.32 11.81 -9.77
CA ILE A 38 -3.94 10.59 -10.28
C ILE A 38 -2.87 9.52 -10.56
N GLU A 39 -1.72 9.91 -11.12
CA GLU A 39 -0.59 9.02 -11.32
C GLU A 39 -0.09 8.43 -9.98
N ASN A 40 0.09 9.28 -8.96
CA ASN A 40 0.47 8.83 -7.62
C ASN A 40 -0.56 7.91 -6.99
N GLN A 41 -1.86 8.23 -7.11
CA GLN A 41 -2.94 7.37 -6.63
C GLN A 41 -2.93 5.99 -7.31
N ARG A 42 -2.66 5.96 -8.61
CA ARG A 42 -2.52 4.71 -9.36
C ARG A 42 -1.34 3.88 -8.86
N LEU A 43 -0.17 4.50 -8.66
CA LEU A 43 1.01 3.80 -8.13
C LEU A 43 0.76 3.22 -6.73
N MET A 44 0.10 4.00 -5.85
CA MET A 44 -0.28 3.52 -4.51
C MET A 44 -1.26 2.34 -4.56
N ALA A 45 -2.27 2.41 -5.43
CA ALA A 45 -3.21 1.31 -5.61
C ALA A 45 -2.52 0.04 -6.13
N GLN A 46 -1.54 0.18 -7.03
CA GLN A 46 -0.72 -0.94 -7.50
C GLN A 46 0.11 -1.55 -6.37
N ALA A 47 0.79 -0.74 -5.56
CA ALA A 47 1.55 -1.22 -4.41
C ALA A 47 0.67 -2.02 -3.42
N GLN A 48 -0.52 -1.52 -3.08
CA GLN A 48 -1.46 -2.22 -2.20
C GLN A 48 -1.99 -3.53 -2.81
N TRP A 49 -2.12 -3.60 -4.14
CA TRP A 49 -2.46 -4.83 -4.83
C TRP A 49 -1.33 -5.86 -4.75
N ILE A 50 -0.09 -5.42 -4.94
CA ILE A 50 1.12 -6.27 -4.85
C ILE A 50 1.30 -6.80 -3.42
N GLU A 51 1.12 -5.96 -2.40
CA GLU A 51 1.19 -6.38 -0.99
C GLU A 51 0.19 -7.50 -0.67
N ARG A 52 -1.05 -7.36 -1.13
CA ARG A 52 -2.08 -8.41 -0.95
C ARG A 52 -1.72 -9.69 -1.70
N ALA A 53 -1.26 -9.58 -2.94
CA ALA A 53 -0.83 -10.72 -3.73
C ALA A 53 0.34 -11.48 -3.07
N ALA A 54 1.30 -10.76 -2.47
CA ALA A 54 2.40 -11.37 -1.74
C ALA A 54 1.92 -12.18 -0.53
N VAL A 55 0.94 -11.66 0.22
CA VAL A 55 0.32 -12.39 1.34
C VAL A 55 -0.48 -13.61 0.85
N ASP A 56 -1.22 -13.48 -0.25
CA ASP A 56 -1.96 -14.59 -0.84
C ASP A 56 -1.05 -15.72 -1.34
N TRP A 57 0.11 -15.35 -1.89
CA TRP A 57 1.15 -16.31 -2.26
C TRP A 57 1.75 -17.01 -1.04
N ALA A 58 2.04 -16.28 0.04
CA ALA A 58 2.47 -16.88 1.31
C ALA A 58 1.44 -17.87 1.86
N ARG A 59 0.14 -17.52 1.81
CA ARG A 59 -0.95 -18.44 2.18
C ARG A 59 -0.99 -19.69 1.30
N LEU A 60 -0.73 -19.56 0.01
CA LEU A 60 -0.69 -20.71 -0.89
C LEU A 60 0.43 -21.68 -0.49
N ILE A 61 1.62 -21.17 -0.17
CA ILE A 61 2.75 -21.97 0.32
C ILE A 61 2.38 -22.69 1.60
N LEU A 62 1.87 -21.96 2.60
CA LEU A 62 1.49 -22.54 3.89
C LEU A 62 0.36 -23.58 3.76
N ARG A 63 -0.58 -23.37 2.83
CA ARG A 63 -1.64 -24.35 2.54
C ARG A 63 -1.11 -25.61 1.87
N ASP A 64 -0.11 -25.49 1.00
CA ASP A 64 0.53 -26.67 0.40
C ASP A 64 1.35 -27.44 1.45
N ASP A 65 2.03 -26.71 2.32
CA ASP A 65 2.83 -27.26 3.42
C ASP A 65 1.97 -28.04 4.43
N GLN A 66 0.85 -27.46 4.87
CA GLN A 66 -0.13 -28.12 5.75
C GLN A 66 -0.72 -29.42 5.16
N ARG A 67 -0.75 -29.56 3.83
CA ARG A 67 -1.21 -30.81 3.19
C ARG A 67 -0.15 -31.92 3.24
N ARG A 68 1.12 -31.56 3.39
CA ARG A 68 2.27 -32.48 3.39
C ARG A 68 2.70 -32.87 4.80
N SER A 69 2.63 -31.95 5.75
CA SER A 69 3.10 -32.12 7.13
C SER A 69 2.09 -31.54 8.13
N ASN A 70 2.14 -32.04 9.37
CA ASN A 70 1.41 -31.48 10.52
C ASN A 70 2.37 -30.96 11.60
N VAL A 71 3.66 -30.85 11.25
CA VAL A 71 4.72 -30.34 12.10
C VAL A 71 5.41 -29.24 11.32
N ASP A 72 5.60 -28.08 11.95
CA ASP A 72 6.30 -26.94 11.36
C ASP A 72 7.73 -26.86 11.90
N TYR A 73 8.72 -26.65 11.04
CA TYR A 73 10.12 -26.49 11.43
C TYR A 73 10.96 -25.67 10.44
N LEU A 74 12.06 -25.11 10.96
CA LEU A 74 13.06 -24.41 10.14
C LEU A 74 13.76 -25.41 9.20
N GLY A 75 13.49 -25.30 7.90
CA GLY A 75 13.93 -26.26 6.88
C GLY A 75 12.86 -26.53 5.83
N GLU A 76 11.61 -26.17 6.13
CA GLU A 76 10.50 -26.25 5.19
C GLU A 76 10.49 -25.06 4.20
N PRO A 77 9.84 -25.20 3.03
CA PRO A 77 9.85 -24.18 1.98
C PRO A 77 9.38 -22.80 2.43
N TRP A 78 8.44 -22.72 3.39
CA TRP A 78 7.96 -21.45 3.92
C TRP A 78 9.04 -20.67 4.68
N SER A 79 10.02 -21.37 5.27
CA SER A 79 11.07 -20.77 6.10
C SER A 79 12.21 -20.14 5.29
N VAL A 80 12.26 -20.40 3.97
CA VAL A 80 13.27 -19.85 3.07
C VAL A 80 12.93 -18.39 2.73
N PRO A 81 13.81 -17.42 3.00
CA PRO A 81 13.56 -16.03 2.65
C PRO A 81 13.40 -15.86 1.13
N VAL A 82 12.41 -15.07 0.73
CA VAL A 82 12.26 -14.63 -0.66
C VAL A 82 13.30 -13.55 -0.91
N ALA A 83 14.35 -13.94 -1.64
CA ALA A 83 15.37 -13.02 -2.10
C ALA A 83 14.76 -11.90 -2.96
N GLU A 84 15.50 -10.81 -3.13
CA GLU A 84 15.10 -9.71 -3.99
C GLU A 84 14.93 -10.20 -5.42
N THR A 85 13.68 -10.40 -5.83
CA THR A 85 13.30 -10.91 -7.15
C THR A 85 12.56 -9.83 -7.91
N ARG A 86 12.72 -9.80 -9.24
CA ARG A 86 11.98 -8.84 -10.06
C ARG A 86 10.49 -9.13 -9.91
N LEU A 87 9.71 -8.09 -9.69
CA LEU A 87 8.27 -8.21 -9.51
C LEU A 87 7.59 -8.89 -10.72
N SER A 88 8.12 -8.69 -11.93
CA SER A 88 7.70 -9.38 -13.15
C SER A 88 7.81 -10.91 -13.06
N ASP A 89 8.87 -11.40 -12.42
CA ASP A 89 9.14 -12.84 -12.30
C ASP A 89 8.24 -13.45 -11.22
N PHE A 90 7.90 -12.67 -10.19
CA PHE A 90 7.00 -13.06 -9.11
C PHE A 90 5.53 -13.14 -9.54
N LEU A 91 5.04 -12.16 -10.31
CA LEU A 91 3.63 -12.07 -10.70
C LEU A 91 3.26 -12.99 -11.89
N GLY A 92 4.25 -13.51 -12.60
CA GLY A 92 4.04 -14.34 -13.78
C GLY A 92 3.24 -13.63 -14.89
N ALA A 93 2.75 -14.40 -15.87
CA ALA A 93 2.06 -13.86 -17.05
C ALA A 93 0.71 -13.15 -16.76
N GLY A 94 0.19 -13.24 -15.53
CA GLY A 94 -1.14 -12.77 -15.16
C GLY A 94 -1.23 -11.28 -14.78
N LEU A 95 -0.12 -10.65 -14.37
CA LEU A 95 -0.11 -9.25 -13.96
C LEU A 95 1.09 -8.53 -14.57
N ARG A 96 0.92 -8.22 -15.84
CA ARG A 96 1.85 -7.47 -16.67
C ARG A 96 1.86 -5.99 -16.29
N THR A 97 2.80 -5.58 -15.44
CA THR A 97 3.10 -4.16 -15.14
C THR A 97 4.05 -3.59 -16.20
N ASP A 98 3.74 -3.80 -17.47
CA ASP A 98 4.65 -3.56 -18.60
C ASP A 98 4.79 -2.06 -18.90
N GLN A 99 5.28 -1.29 -17.94
CA GLN A 99 6.06 -0.11 -18.28
C GLN A 99 7.45 -0.64 -18.62
N ALA A 100 7.78 -0.64 -19.92
CA ALA A 100 9.10 -1.04 -20.39
C ALA A 100 10.20 -0.28 -19.62
N GLY A 101 11.02 -1.00 -18.84
CA GLY A 101 12.08 -0.43 -18.02
C GLY A 101 11.77 -0.28 -16.53
N GLU A 102 10.62 -0.75 -16.04
CA GLU A 102 10.31 -0.74 -14.61
C GLU A 102 11.19 -1.73 -13.81
N THR A 103 12.02 -1.19 -12.92
CA THR A 103 12.88 -1.94 -12.00
C THR A 103 12.23 -2.02 -10.63
N SER A 104 11.16 -2.80 -10.51
CA SER A 104 10.46 -3.05 -9.25
C SER A 104 10.87 -4.42 -8.71
N PHE A 105 11.32 -4.46 -7.46
CA PHE A 105 11.75 -5.68 -6.79
C PHE A 105 10.86 -6.00 -5.58
N LEU A 106 10.71 -7.29 -5.29
CA LEU A 106 9.99 -7.80 -4.14
C LEU A 106 10.92 -8.70 -3.33
N SER A 107 10.94 -8.51 -2.01
CA SER A 107 11.61 -9.40 -1.06
C SER A 107 10.73 -9.59 0.17
N GLY A 108 10.96 -10.67 0.91
CA GLY A 108 10.16 -10.97 2.09
C GLY A 108 10.61 -12.22 2.81
N ARG A 109 10.02 -12.45 3.99
CA ARG A 109 10.21 -13.69 4.75
C ARG A 109 8.95 -14.03 5.52
N ILE A 110 8.70 -15.32 5.71
CA ILE A 110 7.65 -15.82 6.59
C ILE A 110 8.32 -16.20 7.91
N LEU A 111 7.66 -15.89 9.02
CA LEU A 111 8.14 -16.21 10.37
C LEU A 111 7.02 -16.91 11.12
N ASP A 112 7.40 -17.92 11.90
CA ASP A 112 6.50 -18.49 12.88
C ASP A 112 6.28 -17.50 14.04
N ALA A 113 5.02 -17.18 14.31
CA ALA A 113 4.63 -16.34 15.44
C ALA A 113 4.72 -17.10 16.78
N GLN A 114 4.58 -18.43 16.77
CA GLN A 114 4.67 -19.28 17.96
C GLN A 114 6.11 -19.49 18.45
N ALA A 115 7.10 -19.16 17.62
CA ALA A 115 8.50 -19.07 18.03
C ALA A 115 8.78 -17.94 19.05
N ARG A 116 7.78 -17.11 19.38
CA ARG A 116 7.88 -16.01 20.35
C ARG A 116 6.94 -16.24 21.52
N PHE A 117 7.33 -15.75 22.69
CA PHE A 117 6.47 -15.78 23.87
C PHE A 117 5.22 -14.91 23.65
N ASN A 118 4.04 -15.52 23.83
CA ASN A 118 2.78 -14.81 23.71
C ASN A 118 2.42 -14.07 25.01
N LEU A 119 2.57 -12.75 25.00
CA LEU A 119 2.27 -11.88 26.16
C LEU A 119 0.81 -11.95 26.61
N THR A 120 -0.13 -12.38 25.76
CA THR A 120 -1.53 -12.54 26.19
C THR A 120 -1.70 -13.69 27.18
N ASN A 121 -0.74 -14.62 27.28
CA ASN A 121 -0.77 -15.69 28.27
C ASN A 121 -0.48 -15.19 29.69
N LEU A 122 -0.05 -13.93 29.87
CA LEU A 122 0.27 -13.36 31.18
C LEU A 122 -0.97 -12.97 31.98
N TYR A 123 -2.13 -12.81 31.34
CA TYR A 123 -3.36 -12.42 32.02
C TYR A 123 -4.49 -13.36 31.66
N GLN A 124 -5.37 -13.60 32.63
CA GLN A 124 -6.63 -14.31 32.44
C GLN A 124 -7.77 -13.36 32.73
N SER A 125 -8.70 -13.24 31.78
CA SER A 125 -9.94 -12.50 31.97
C SER A 125 -11.06 -13.48 32.28
N THR A 126 -11.68 -13.35 33.45
CA THR A 126 -12.92 -14.08 33.78
C THR A 126 -14.09 -13.09 33.74
N SER A 127 -15.11 -13.41 32.94
CA SER A 127 -16.35 -12.63 32.88
C SER A 127 -17.38 -13.26 33.82
N GLY A 128 -17.67 -12.59 34.93
CA GLY A 128 -18.74 -12.96 35.85
C GLY A 128 -19.95 -12.01 35.73
N GLU A 129 -21.05 -12.35 36.39
CA GLU A 129 -22.26 -11.50 36.46
C GLU A 129 -21.97 -10.08 37.00
N SER A 130 -20.90 -9.93 37.78
CA SER A 130 -20.44 -8.66 38.37
C SER A 130 -19.46 -7.86 37.49
N GLY A 131 -19.11 -8.34 36.30
CA GLY A 131 -18.19 -7.68 35.36
C GLY A 131 -16.92 -8.49 35.02
N LEU A 132 -16.02 -7.87 34.26
CA LEU A 132 -14.76 -8.47 33.82
C LEU A 132 -13.69 -8.36 34.94
N THR A 133 -13.22 -9.49 35.44
CA THR A 133 -12.06 -9.54 36.36
C THR A 133 -10.83 -9.99 35.59
N ILE A 134 -9.74 -9.23 35.67
CA ILE A 134 -8.45 -9.55 35.04
C ILE A 134 -7.46 -9.91 36.15
N SER A 135 -6.89 -11.11 36.08
CA SER A 135 -5.83 -11.57 36.98
C SER A 135 -4.57 -11.91 36.19
N ILE A 136 -3.40 -11.71 36.81
CA ILE A 136 -2.14 -12.23 36.27
C ILE A 136 -2.11 -13.74 36.51
N ASP A 137 -1.67 -14.50 35.51
CA ASP A 137 -1.50 -15.96 35.63
C ASP A 137 -0.11 -16.28 36.23
N PRO A 138 -0.03 -16.80 37.47
CA PRO A 138 1.25 -17.14 38.09
C PRO A 138 1.96 -18.33 37.45
N ALA A 139 1.24 -19.22 36.75
CA ALA A 139 1.85 -20.38 36.09
C ALA A 139 2.62 -19.95 34.83
N SER A 140 2.08 -19.01 34.06
CA SER A 140 2.77 -18.48 32.88
C SER A 140 3.98 -17.62 33.23
N MET A 141 4.03 -17.04 34.44
CA MET A 141 5.22 -16.34 34.95
C MET A 141 6.38 -17.28 35.35
N GLN A 142 6.10 -18.53 35.72
CA GLN A 142 7.12 -19.52 36.08
C GLN A 142 7.67 -20.31 34.88
N ALA A 143 7.04 -20.19 33.71
CA ALA A 143 7.49 -20.82 32.47
C ALA A 143 8.66 -20.07 31.80
N PHE A 144 9.21 -19.06 32.47
CA PHE A 144 10.37 -18.26 32.09
C PHE A 144 11.48 -18.43 33.12
#